data_AF-A0A939Z7M2-F1
#
_entry.id   AF-A0A939Z7M2-F1
#
_cell.length_a   1.000
_cell.length_b   1.000
_cell.length_c   1.000
_cell.angle_alpha   90.00
_cell.angle_beta   90.00
_cell.angle_gamma   90.00
#
_symmetry.space_group_name_H-M   'P 1'
#
loop_
_entity.id
_entity.type
_entity.pdbx_description
1 polymer ?
#
loop_
_entity_poly.entity_id
_entity_poly.type
_entity_poly.pdbx_seq_one_letter_code
_entity_poly.pdbx_strand_id
1 'polypeptide(L)'
;MSFVQAKCPNCGGVLAVDNSNEAAVCQFCNTPFIVEKAVNNYNITNTVNVGAGAVVNIIGNEKQDFEIIGGNLKKYVGASAEIIIPDSVVTIEDNVFKDFKNLKSVVISDSVKTIGKYAFSGCIGLENVTLGKSLEYIEEYAFDNCTEIKKVDFTGNIAEWCKIGFDNKYSNPVEHSGHLFINGRELTVITKEDLFDVTEISWRRFANCALKKVDS
;
A
#
# COMPACT_ATOMS: atom_id res chain seq x y z
N MET A 1 7.04 28.00 7.95
CA MET A 1 7.75 26.76 7.58
C MET A 1 7.14 25.66 8.42
N SER A 2 6.74 24.55 7.80
CA SER A 2 6.16 23.39 8.46
C SER A 2 7.08 22.21 8.18
N PHE A 3 7.48 21.47 9.19
CA PHE A 3 8.44 20.37 9.03
C PHE A 3 7.73 19.03 9.05
N VAL A 4 8.12 18.12 8.15
CA VAL A 4 7.65 16.73 8.14
C VAL A 4 8.82 15.77 8.36
N GLN A 5 8.53 14.60 8.93
CA GLN A 5 9.52 13.56 9.15
C GLN A 5 9.67 12.74 7.86
N ALA A 6 10.86 12.73 7.28
CA ALA A 6 11.21 11.95 6.10
C ALA A 6 12.24 10.87 6.44
N LYS A 7 12.19 9.74 5.72
CA LYS A 7 13.17 8.66 5.77
C LYS A 7 14.01 8.71 4.51
N CYS A 8 15.33 8.83 4.62
CA CYS A 8 16.20 8.88 3.45
C CYS A 8 16.17 7.54 2.70
N PRO A 9 15.91 7.51 1.37
CA PRO A 9 15.83 6.25 0.61
C PRO A 9 17.18 5.53 0.49
N ASN A 10 18.31 6.23 0.64
CA ASN A 10 19.65 5.64 0.51
C ASN A 10 20.18 5.06 1.84
N CYS A 11 20.03 5.77 2.96
CA CYS A 11 20.61 5.34 4.25
C CYS A 11 19.58 4.97 5.33
N GLY A 12 18.28 5.11 5.06
CA GLY A 12 17.22 4.89 6.05
C GLY A 12 17.16 5.92 7.19
N GLY A 13 18.07 6.90 7.21
CA GLY A 13 18.15 7.93 8.25
C GLY A 13 16.90 8.81 8.28
N VAL A 14 16.39 9.08 9.48
CA VAL A 14 15.16 9.85 9.73
C VAL A 14 15.51 11.32 10.00
N LEU A 15 14.91 12.24 9.25
CA LEU A 15 15.19 13.68 9.34
C LEU A 15 13.93 14.54 9.23
N ALA A 16 13.98 15.74 9.82
CA ALA A 16 12.98 16.77 9.61
C ALA A 16 13.30 17.54 8.32
N VAL A 17 12.34 17.65 7.40
CA VAL A 17 12.46 18.42 6.15
C VAL A 17 11.38 19.49 6.09
N ASP A 18 11.71 20.66 5.52
CA ASP A 18 10.72 21.73 5.32
C ASP A 18 9.76 21.35 4.19
N ASN A 19 8.48 21.23 4.53
CA ASN A 19 7.39 20.80 3.65
C ASN A 19 7.00 21.88 2.61
N SER A 20 7.61 23.07 2.64
CA SER A 20 7.53 24.00 1.50
C SER A 20 8.51 23.68 0.37
N ASN A 21 9.53 22.84 0.61
CA ASN A 21 10.52 22.46 -0.40
C ASN A 21 10.14 21.14 -1.08
N GLU A 22 10.39 21.04 -2.39
CA GLU A 22 10.10 19.85 -3.19
C GLU A 22 11.23 18.80 -3.15
N ALA A 23 12.39 19.18 -2.59
CA ALA A 23 13.56 18.33 -2.42
C ALA A 23 14.33 18.68 -1.15
N ALA A 24 15.04 17.71 -0.60
CA ALA A 24 15.89 17.85 0.57
C ALA A 24 17.20 17.06 0.39
N VAL A 25 18.21 17.40 1.18
CA VAL A 25 19.49 16.67 1.23
C VAL A 25 19.58 15.97 2.58
N CYS A 26 19.86 14.66 2.57
CA CYS A 26 20.00 13.90 3.80
C CYS A 26 21.26 14.30 4.56
N GLN A 27 21.11 14.85 5.76
CA GLN A 27 22.22 15.25 6.65
C GLN A 27 23.16 14.11 7.10
N PHE A 28 22.78 12.85 6.88
CA PHE A 28 23.56 11.67 7.32
C PHE A 28 24.43 11.06 6.21
N CYS A 29 24.02 11.19 4.94
CA CYS A 29 24.69 10.57 3.79
C CYS A 29 24.81 11.49 2.56
N ASN A 30 24.51 12.77 2.73
CA ASN A 30 24.50 13.83 1.71
C ASN A 30 23.71 13.51 0.43
N THR A 31 22.83 12.51 0.46
CA THR A 31 22.05 12.11 -0.71
C THR A 31 20.84 13.04 -0.88
N PRO A 32 20.68 13.70 -2.04
CA PRO A 32 19.47 14.45 -2.35
C PRO A 32 18.30 13.49 -2.61
N PHE A 33 17.10 13.88 -2.19
CA PHE A 33 15.88 13.13 -2.42
C PHE A 33 14.68 14.07 -2.59
N ILE A 34 13.64 13.60 -3.29
CA ILE A 34 12.38 14.33 -3.45
C ILE A 34 11.62 14.31 -2.12
N VAL A 35 11.09 15.46 -1.71
CA VAL A 35 10.15 15.53 -0.58
C VAL A 35 8.78 15.14 -1.12
N GLU A 36 8.51 13.84 -1.12
CA GLU A 36 7.16 13.33 -1.35
C GLU A 36 6.23 13.95 -0.31
N LYS A 37 5.19 14.66 -0.75
CA LYS A 37 4.22 15.35 0.12
C LYS A 37 3.24 14.38 0.81
N ALA A 38 3.65 13.11 0.95
CA ALA A 38 2.93 12.04 1.60
C ALA A 38 3.16 12.06 3.12
N VAL A 39 2.05 11.97 3.85
CA VAL A 39 1.93 12.18 5.30
C VAL A 39 2.64 11.10 6.11
N ASN A 40 3.94 11.27 6.37
CA ASN A 40 4.70 10.48 7.36
C ASN A 40 4.49 10.99 8.80
N ASN A 41 3.23 11.30 9.17
CA ASN A 41 2.86 11.70 10.54
C ASN A 41 2.73 10.50 11.49
N TYR A 42 3.77 9.68 11.56
CA TYR A 42 4.01 8.88 12.77
C TYR A 42 4.66 9.76 13.83
N ASN A 43 3.81 10.57 14.45
CA ASN A 43 3.79 10.82 15.89
C ASN A 43 2.38 11.35 16.19
N ILE A 44 1.56 10.54 16.85
CA ILE A 44 0.53 11.05 17.75
C ILE A 44 1.15 11.09 19.12
N THR A 45 0.64 12.00 19.92
CA THR A 45 0.26 11.78 21.30
C THR A 45 -0.59 13.02 21.70
N ASN A 46 -1.65 12.95 22.53
CA ASN A 46 -2.59 14.08 22.76
C ASN A 46 -1.98 15.30 23.53
N THR A 47 -2.73 16.05 24.35
CA THR A 47 -2.14 16.99 25.33
C THR A 47 -2.97 17.01 26.60
N VAL A 48 -2.33 16.75 27.77
CA VAL A 48 -3.06 16.63 29.04
C VAL A 48 -2.27 17.29 30.18
N ASN A 49 -2.81 18.38 30.71
CA ASN A 49 -2.41 18.93 32.00
C ASN A 49 -2.94 18.01 33.12
N VAL A 50 -2.06 17.20 33.71
CA VAL A 50 -2.40 16.27 34.81
C VAL A 50 -2.35 16.92 36.19
N GLY A 51 -2.09 18.23 36.26
CA GLY A 51 -1.91 18.97 37.51
C GLY A 51 -0.47 18.90 38.05
N ALA A 52 -0.25 19.55 39.19
CA ALA A 52 1.05 19.62 39.89
C ALA A 52 2.26 20.14 39.05
N GLY A 53 2.01 20.90 37.97
CA GLY A 53 3.07 21.49 37.14
C GLY A 53 3.78 20.48 36.21
N ALA A 54 3.34 19.22 36.16
CA ALA A 54 3.86 18.24 35.23
C ALA A 54 3.19 18.42 33.86
N VAL A 55 3.98 18.81 32.86
CA VAL A 55 3.59 18.73 31.45
C VAL A 55 4.07 17.40 30.91
N VAL A 56 3.14 16.49 30.61
CA VAL A 56 3.46 15.29 29.83
C VAL A 56 3.52 15.71 28.37
N ASN A 57 4.67 15.55 27.74
CA ASN A 57 4.77 15.68 26.30
C ASN A 57 3.88 14.64 25.66
N ILE A 58 2.97 15.11 24.82
CA ILE A 58 2.23 14.25 23.94
C ILE A 58 2.10 15.03 22.58
N ILE A 59 2.43 14.39 21.44
CA ILE A 59 2.76 14.91 20.08
C ILE A 59 1.55 14.90 19.09
N GLY A 60 0.58 15.79 19.19
CA GLY A 60 -0.74 15.56 18.58
C GLY A 60 -0.85 15.91 17.08
N ASN A 61 -0.97 14.90 16.20
CA ASN A 61 -1.32 15.13 14.79
C ASN A 61 -2.84 15.03 14.55
N GLU A 62 -3.51 16.17 14.37
CA GLU A 62 -4.96 16.28 14.12
C GLU A 62 -5.40 15.85 12.71
N LYS A 63 -4.50 15.24 11.93
CA LYS A 63 -4.83 14.36 10.81
C LYS A 63 -4.06 13.03 10.91
N GLN A 64 -4.46 12.23 11.89
CA GLN A 64 -4.44 10.78 11.72
C GLN A 64 -5.51 10.42 10.69
N ASP A 65 -5.14 10.56 9.40
CA ASP A 65 -6.03 10.12 8.32
C ASP A 65 -6.22 8.59 8.37
N PHE A 66 -5.38 7.84 9.10
CA PHE A 66 -5.49 6.40 9.35
C PHE A 66 -5.81 6.09 10.83
N GLU A 67 -6.84 5.28 11.08
CA GLU A 67 -7.13 4.69 12.39
C GLU A 67 -6.54 3.27 12.47
N ILE A 68 -5.40 3.11 13.14
CA ILE A 68 -4.66 1.83 13.23
C ILE A 68 -4.65 1.34 14.67
N ILE A 69 -5.22 0.15 14.91
CA ILE A 69 -5.31 -0.47 16.24
C ILE A 69 -4.75 -1.89 16.18
N GLY A 70 -3.64 -2.14 16.87
CA GLY A 70 -3.02 -3.48 16.95
C GLY A 70 -2.45 -4.00 15.62
N GLY A 71 -2.14 -3.11 14.68
CA GLY A 71 -1.74 -3.46 13.31
C GLY A 71 -2.90 -3.48 12.31
N ASN A 72 -4.14 -3.35 12.77
CA ASN A 72 -5.30 -3.33 11.89
C ASN A 72 -5.66 -1.89 11.53
N LEU A 73 -5.60 -1.54 10.24
CA LEU A 73 -6.16 -0.30 9.72
C LEU A 73 -7.68 -0.46 9.64
N LYS A 74 -8.39 0.22 10.53
CA LYS A 74 -9.85 0.10 10.71
C LYS A 74 -10.66 1.17 9.99
N LYS A 75 -10.03 2.30 9.68
CA LYS A 75 -10.68 3.45 9.06
C LYS A 75 -9.67 4.34 8.38
N TYR A 76 -10.09 4.96 7.27
CA TYR A 76 -9.42 6.12 6.71
C TYR A 76 -10.38 7.31 6.68
N VAL A 77 -9.90 8.49 7.07
CA VAL A 77 -10.65 9.77 7.09
C VAL A 77 -9.98 10.87 6.27
N GLY A 78 -8.90 10.53 5.56
CA GLY A 78 -8.22 11.44 4.66
C GLY A 78 -8.97 11.68 3.36
N ALA A 79 -8.44 12.61 2.55
CA ALA A 79 -9.00 12.99 1.25
C ALA A 79 -7.97 12.90 0.11
N SER A 80 -6.77 12.36 0.38
CA SER A 80 -5.72 12.23 -0.64
C SER A 80 -6.16 11.30 -1.78
N ALA A 81 -5.82 11.67 -3.01
CA ALA A 81 -5.94 10.81 -4.18
C ALA A 81 -4.80 9.76 -4.26
N GLU A 82 -3.72 9.95 -3.51
CA GLU A 82 -2.58 9.04 -3.46
C GLU A 82 -2.35 8.61 -2.02
N ILE A 83 -2.36 7.29 -1.78
CA ILE A 83 -2.30 6.72 -0.43
C ILE A 83 -1.13 5.74 -0.34
N ILE A 84 -0.29 5.92 0.68
CA ILE A 84 0.69 4.94 1.11
C ILE A 84 0.21 4.38 2.44
N ILE A 85 -0.09 3.08 2.49
CA ILE A 85 -0.48 2.38 3.71
C ILE A 85 0.77 2.21 4.58
N PRO A 86 0.82 2.67 5.84
CA PRO A 86 2.05 2.63 6.64
C PRO A 86 2.57 1.21 6.96
N ASP A 87 3.89 1.06 7.14
CA ASP A 87 4.59 -0.17 7.57
C ASP A 87 4.10 -0.75 8.93
N SER A 88 3.29 0.00 9.68
CA SER A 88 2.67 -0.45 10.93
C SER A 88 1.35 -1.21 10.70
N VAL A 89 0.84 -1.25 9.47
CA VAL A 89 -0.38 -1.98 9.11
C VAL A 89 -0.04 -3.41 8.71
N VAL A 90 -0.68 -4.36 9.36
CA VAL A 90 -0.64 -5.80 9.06
C VAL A 90 -1.90 -6.24 8.34
N THR A 91 -3.05 -5.65 8.68
CA THR A 91 -4.35 -5.94 8.06
C THR A 91 -5.06 -4.66 7.68
N ILE A 92 -5.53 -4.57 6.45
CA ILE A 92 -6.54 -3.57 6.05
C ILE A 92 -7.89 -4.21 6.27
N GLU A 93 -8.69 -3.67 7.18
CA GLU A 93 -9.98 -4.24 7.57
C GLU A 93 -11.06 -4.05 6.48
N ASP A 94 -12.21 -4.66 6.70
CA ASP A 94 -13.36 -4.61 5.81
C ASP A 94 -13.82 -3.16 5.50
N ASN A 95 -14.13 -2.88 4.24
CA ASN A 95 -14.69 -1.63 3.73
C ASN A 95 -13.87 -0.32 3.99
N VAL A 96 -12.62 -0.37 4.45
CA VAL A 96 -11.84 0.82 4.89
C VAL A 96 -11.78 1.97 3.88
N PHE A 97 -11.63 1.66 2.59
CA PHE A 97 -11.61 2.60 1.46
C PHE A 97 -12.81 2.40 0.52
N LYS A 98 -13.87 1.75 0.97
CA LYS A 98 -15.06 1.51 0.13
C LYS A 98 -15.67 2.82 -0.36
N ASP A 99 -16.06 2.84 -1.64
CA ASP A 99 -16.59 4.01 -2.34
C ASP A 99 -15.67 5.24 -2.29
N PHE A 100 -14.36 5.09 -2.05
CA PHE A 100 -13.39 6.19 -2.02
C PHE A 100 -12.97 6.60 -3.45
N LYS A 101 -13.91 7.21 -4.17
CA LYS A 101 -13.90 7.44 -5.64
C LYS A 101 -12.83 8.39 -6.15
N ASN A 102 -12.24 9.19 -5.26
CA ASN A 102 -11.13 10.11 -5.55
C ASN A 102 -9.75 9.44 -5.46
N LEU A 103 -9.65 8.20 -4.97
CA LEU A 103 -8.40 7.43 -4.97
C LEU A 103 -7.93 7.20 -6.41
N LYS A 104 -6.66 7.52 -6.69
CA LYS A 104 -5.97 7.34 -7.98
C LYS A 104 -4.81 6.35 -7.88
N SER A 105 -4.09 6.34 -6.77
CA SER A 105 -2.96 5.45 -6.53
C SER A 105 -2.98 4.94 -5.09
N VAL A 106 -2.71 3.65 -4.89
CA VAL A 106 -2.48 3.08 -3.56
C VAL A 106 -1.22 2.21 -3.54
N VAL A 107 -0.37 2.43 -2.53
CA VAL A 107 0.77 1.59 -2.19
C VAL A 107 0.45 0.86 -0.90
N ILE A 108 0.25 -0.45 -1.00
CA ILE A 108 0.09 -1.36 0.14
C ILE A 108 1.49 -1.80 0.56
N SER A 109 1.95 -1.39 1.75
CA SER A 109 3.33 -1.67 2.19
C SER A 109 3.61 -3.14 2.47
N ASP A 110 4.90 -3.48 2.46
CA ASP A 110 5.44 -4.84 2.66
C ASP A 110 5.07 -5.49 4.00
N SER A 111 4.50 -4.76 4.96
CA SER A 111 4.01 -5.27 6.24
C SER A 111 2.62 -5.92 6.17
N VAL A 112 1.82 -5.57 5.15
CA VAL A 112 0.41 -5.98 5.05
C VAL A 112 0.32 -7.43 4.60
N LYS A 113 -0.33 -8.27 5.42
CA LYS A 113 -0.63 -9.68 5.16
C LYS A 113 -2.02 -9.91 4.58
N THR A 114 -2.99 -9.07 4.96
CA THR A 114 -4.40 -9.28 4.62
C THR A 114 -5.08 -7.99 4.19
N ILE A 115 -5.87 -8.09 3.11
CA ILE A 115 -6.81 -7.05 2.67
C ILE A 115 -8.23 -7.62 2.81
N GLY A 116 -9.05 -7.01 3.67
CA GLY A 116 -10.39 -7.46 4.04
C GLY A 116 -11.47 -7.23 2.98
N LYS A 117 -12.68 -7.64 3.31
CA LYS A 117 -13.81 -7.66 2.38
C LYS A 117 -14.21 -6.27 1.94
N TYR A 118 -14.42 -6.13 0.63
CA TYR A 118 -14.78 -4.85 0.02
C TYR A 118 -13.82 -3.68 0.35
N ALA A 119 -12.58 -3.93 0.81
CA ALA A 119 -11.71 -2.90 1.38
C ALA A 119 -11.47 -1.69 0.45
N PHE A 120 -11.40 -1.90 -0.86
CA PHE A 120 -11.30 -0.87 -1.91
C PHE A 120 -12.50 -0.89 -2.87
N SER A 121 -13.59 -1.60 -2.55
CA SER A 121 -14.72 -1.78 -3.46
C SER A 121 -15.35 -0.43 -3.83
N GLY A 122 -15.64 -0.21 -5.11
CA GLY A 122 -16.18 1.06 -5.60
C GLY A 122 -15.17 2.22 -5.67
N CYS A 123 -13.86 1.97 -5.53
CA CYS A 123 -12.81 2.91 -5.89
C CYS A 123 -12.70 3.09 -7.42
N ILE A 124 -13.74 3.60 -8.05
CA ILE A 124 -13.83 3.77 -9.52
C ILE A 124 -12.76 4.71 -10.11
N GLY A 125 -12.06 5.48 -9.27
CA GLY A 125 -10.97 6.34 -9.70
C GLY A 125 -9.60 5.65 -9.74
N LEU A 126 -9.45 4.47 -9.12
CA LEU A 126 -8.17 3.85 -8.80
C LEU A 126 -7.50 3.30 -10.06
N GLU A 127 -6.34 3.85 -10.41
CA GLU A 127 -5.61 3.51 -11.65
C GLU A 127 -4.35 2.66 -11.39
N ASN A 128 -3.71 2.86 -10.23
CA ASN A 128 -2.45 2.20 -9.87
C ASN A 128 -2.55 1.54 -8.49
N VAL A 129 -2.21 0.26 -8.42
CA VAL A 129 -2.12 -0.51 -7.17
C VAL A 129 -0.72 -1.10 -7.07
N THR A 130 -0.01 -0.82 -5.98
CA THR A 130 1.23 -1.53 -5.61
C THR A 130 0.96 -2.41 -4.41
N LEU A 131 1.29 -3.69 -4.50
CA LEU A 131 1.08 -4.71 -3.47
C LEU A 131 2.41 -5.16 -2.86
N GLY A 132 2.52 -5.06 -1.54
CA GLY A 132 3.70 -5.45 -0.76
C GLY A 132 3.93 -6.96 -0.73
N LYS A 133 5.20 -7.37 -0.64
CA LYS A 133 5.62 -8.77 -0.85
C LYS A 133 5.14 -9.77 0.21
N SER A 134 4.78 -9.30 1.40
CA SER A 134 4.29 -10.17 2.50
C SER A 134 2.77 -10.38 2.47
N LEU A 135 2.09 -9.95 1.40
CA LEU A 135 0.65 -10.15 1.24
C LEU A 135 0.36 -11.65 1.10
N GLU A 136 -0.49 -12.17 1.98
CA GLU A 136 -0.85 -13.59 2.06
C GLU A 136 -2.27 -13.81 1.50
N TYR A 137 -3.19 -12.87 1.74
CA TYR A 137 -4.60 -13.04 1.41
C TYR A 137 -5.31 -11.75 1.00
N ILE A 138 -6.19 -11.85 0.01
CA ILE A 138 -7.15 -10.81 -0.35
C ILE A 138 -8.56 -11.40 -0.31
N GLU A 139 -9.37 -10.87 0.59
CA GLU A 139 -10.72 -11.37 0.86
C GLU A 139 -11.75 -10.95 -0.19
N GLU A 140 -12.94 -11.50 -0.03
CA GLU A 140 -14.11 -11.37 -0.90
C GLU A 140 -14.36 -9.92 -1.39
N TYR A 141 -14.40 -9.74 -2.71
CA TYR A 141 -14.75 -8.47 -3.37
C TYR A 141 -13.87 -7.26 -2.99
N ALA A 142 -12.66 -7.46 -2.47
CA ALA A 142 -11.79 -6.37 -2.01
C ALA A 142 -11.58 -5.24 -3.04
N PHE A 143 -11.53 -5.55 -4.34
CA PHE A 143 -11.38 -4.59 -5.44
C PHE A 143 -12.61 -4.54 -6.38
N ASP A 144 -13.77 -5.02 -5.93
CA ASP A 144 -14.97 -5.05 -6.75
C ASP A 144 -15.40 -3.65 -7.21
N ASN A 145 -15.78 -3.52 -8.48
CA ASN A 145 -16.07 -2.24 -9.15
C ASN A 145 -14.91 -1.23 -9.22
N CYS A 146 -13.64 -1.64 -9.06
CA CYS A 146 -12.46 -0.80 -9.37
C CYS A 146 -12.18 -0.78 -10.89
N THR A 147 -13.06 -0.14 -11.67
CA THR A 147 -13.07 -0.25 -13.14
C THR A 147 -11.92 0.43 -13.89
N GLU A 148 -11.16 1.32 -13.24
CA GLU A 148 -10.10 2.12 -13.88
C GLU A 148 -8.67 1.59 -13.63
N ILE A 149 -8.49 0.45 -12.94
CA ILE A 149 -7.16 -0.08 -12.64
C ILE A 149 -6.43 -0.41 -13.94
N LYS A 150 -5.32 0.26 -14.20
CA LYS A 150 -4.46 0.07 -15.38
C LYS A 150 -3.19 -0.69 -15.04
N LYS A 151 -2.70 -0.53 -13.80
CA LYS A 151 -1.46 -1.15 -13.31
C LYS A 151 -1.66 -1.80 -11.94
N VAL A 152 -1.29 -3.07 -11.85
CA VAL A 152 -1.03 -3.76 -10.58
C VAL A 152 0.45 -4.12 -10.54
N ASP A 153 1.19 -3.62 -9.56
CA ASP A 153 2.59 -3.92 -9.31
C ASP A 153 2.75 -4.73 -8.03
N PHE A 154 3.67 -5.67 -8.00
CA PHE A 154 3.98 -6.48 -6.82
C PHE A 154 5.47 -6.39 -6.50
N THR A 155 5.81 -6.06 -5.25
CA THR A 155 7.20 -5.84 -4.82
C THR A 155 7.96 -7.15 -4.56
N GLY A 156 7.26 -8.28 -4.47
CA GLY A 156 7.86 -9.61 -4.36
C GLY A 156 8.27 -10.19 -5.71
N ASN A 157 8.31 -11.51 -5.80
CA ASN A 157 8.53 -12.25 -7.05
C ASN A 157 7.28 -13.03 -7.51
N ILE A 158 7.34 -13.62 -8.70
CA ILE A 158 6.20 -14.33 -9.30
C ILE A 158 5.82 -15.63 -8.56
N ALA A 159 6.75 -16.29 -7.87
CA ALA A 159 6.44 -17.43 -7.01
C ALA A 159 5.71 -17.00 -5.72
N GLU A 160 6.05 -15.84 -5.16
CA GLU A 160 5.34 -15.20 -4.03
C GLU A 160 3.94 -14.73 -4.45
N TRP A 161 3.80 -14.07 -5.61
CA TRP A 161 2.48 -13.75 -6.20
C TRP A 161 1.61 -15.01 -6.35
N CYS A 162 2.23 -16.10 -6.79
CA CYS A 162 1.59 -17.41 -6.91
C CYS A 162 1.24 -18.07 -5.57
N LYS A 163 1.56 -17.48 -4.40
CA LYS A 163 1.15 -17.98 -3.08
C LYS A 163 -0.01 -17.19 -2.48
N ILE A 164 -0.33 -16.01 -3.02
CA ILE A 164 -1.45 -15.16 -2.57
C ILE A 164 -2.80 -15.89 -2.76
N GLY A 165 -3.62 -15.86 -1.72
CA GLY A 165 -5.02 -16.31 -1.76
C GLY A 165 -5.96 -15.21 -2.25
N PHE A 166 -6.88 -15.56 -3.15
CA PHE A 166 -7.94 -14.68 -3.67
C PHE A 166 -9.31 -15.37 -3.53
N ASP A 167 -10.14 -14.84 -2.63
CA ASP A 167 -11.45 -15.39 -2.23
C ASP A 167 -12.42 -15.54 -3.41
N ASN A 168 -12.46 -14.54 -4.29
CA ASN A 168 -13.16 -14.59 -5.57
C ASN A 168 -12.37 -13.81 -6.64
N LYS A 169 -12.89 -13.73 -7.88
CA LYS A 169 -12.18 -13.04 -8.97
C LYS A 169 -12.05 -11.52 -8.77
N TYR A 170 -13.03 -10.90 -8.10
CA TYR A 170 -13.05 -9.47 -7.75
C TYR A 170 -12.19 -9.15 -6.51
N SER A 171 -11.62 -10.17 -5.85
CA SER A 171 -10.52 -10.00 -4.90
C SER A 171 -9.19 -9.73 -5.61
N ASN A 172 -9.02 -10.12 -6.87
CA ASN A 172 -7.77 -9.89 -7.59
C ASN A 172 -7.84 -8.58 -8.41
N PRO A 173 -7.05 -7.54 -8.10
CA PRO A 173 -7.07 -6.30 -8.88
C PRO A 173 -6.62 -6.49 -10.35
N VAL A 174 -5.93 -7.59 -10.68
CA VAL A 174 -5.56 -7.94 -12.07
C VAL A 174 -6.77 -8.33 -12.93
N GLU A 175 -7.90 -8.75 -12.32
CA GLU A 175 -9.18 -8.97 -13.03
C GLU A 175 -9.64 -7.70 -13.78
N HIS A 176 -9.24 -6.52 -13.28
CA HIS A 176 -9.59 -5.22 -13.85
C HIS A 176 -8.52 -4.68 -14.81
N SER A 177 -7.23 -4.82 -14.49
CA SER A 177 -6.15 -4.31 -15.36
C SER A 177 -5.84 -5.21 -16.55
N GLY A 178 -5.92 -6.54 -16.40
CA GLY A 178 -5.34 -7.49 -17.34
C GLY A 178 -3.79 -7.48 -17.39
N HIS A 179 -3.14 -6.62 -16.59
CA HIS A 179 -1.69 -6.41 -16.56
C HIS A 179 -1.16 -6.54 -15.12
N LEU A 180 -0.19 -7.46 -14.94
CA LEU A 180 0.58 -7.64 -13.70
C LEU A 180 2.02 -7.19 -13.93
N PHE A 181 2.56 -6.43 -12.99
CA PHE A 181 3.94 -6.00 -12.95
C PHE A 181 4.63 -6.62 -11.73
N ILE A 182 5.90 -6.98 -11.90
CA ILE A 182 6.78 -7.44 -10.82
C ILE A 182 7.92 -6.42 -10.73
N ASN A 183 8.01 -5.71 -9.61
CA ASN A 183 8.98 -4.64 -9.38
C ASN A 183 9.09 -3.64 -10.55
N GLY A 184 7.95 -3.15 -11.05
CA GLY A 184 7.87 -2.18 -12.14
C GLY A 184 8.02 -2.75 -13.55
N ARG A 185 8.29 -4.05 -13.71
CA ARG A 185 8.38 -4.73 -15.03
C ARG A 185 7.10 -5.51 -15.33
N GLU A 186 6.47 -5.23 -16.47
CA GLU A 186 5.29 -5.97 -16.91
C GLU A 186 5.62 -7.45 -17.18
N LEU A 187 4.78 -8.33 -16.63
CA LEU A 187 4.84 -9.76 -16.85
C LEU A 187 4.01 -10.11 -18.09
N THR A 188 4.68 -10.50 -19.17
CA THR A 188 4.06 -10.83 -20.47
C THR A 188 4.19 -12.32 -20.84
N VAL A 189 5.04 -13.05 -20.12
CA VAL A 189 5.25 -14.49 -20.21
C VAL A 189 5.61 -15.01 -18.82
N ILE A 190 5.28 -16.26 -18.53
CA ILE A 190 5.76 -16.99 -17.35
C ILE A 190 6.36 -18.31 -17.84
N THR A 191 7.57 -18.62 -17.38
CA THR A 191 8.28 -19.86 -17.69
C THR A 191 8.12 -20.91 -16.58
N LYS A 192 8.60 -22.14 -16.80
CA LYS A 192 8.67 -23.13 -15.72
C LYS A 192 9.72 -22.79 -14.66
N GLU A 193 10.77 -22.05 -15.01
CA GLU A 193 11.81 -21.61 -14.09
C GLU A 193 11.27 -20.57 -13.11
N ASP A 194 10.36 -19.70 -13.56
CA ASP A 194 9.63 -18.74 -12.72
C ASP A 194 8.71 -19.40 -11.67
N LEU A 195 8.38 -20.69 -11.84
CA LEU A 195 7.33 -21.40 -11.12
C LEU A 195 7.82 -22.70 -10.46
N PHE A 196 9.14 -22.89 -10.35
CA PHE A 196 9.74 -24.18 -9.97
C PHE A 196 9.32 -24.71 -8.59
N ASP A 197 8.90 -23.83 -7.67
CA ASP A 197 8.40 -24.13 -6.32
C ASP A 197 6.86 -23.94 -6.18
N VAL A 198 6.15 -23.64 -7.28
CA VAL A 198 4.71 -23.39 -7.30
C VAL A 198 3.98 -24.67 -7.71
N THR A 199 3.50 -25.43 -6.72
CA THR A 199 2.85 -26.73 -6.96
C THR A 199 1.48 -26.66 -7.63
N GLU A 200 0.76 -25.54 -7.47
CA GLU A 200 -0.54 -25.30 -8.11
C GLU A 200 -0.72 -23.83 -8.51
N ILE A 201 -1.26 -23.58 -9.71
CA ILE A 201 -1.60 -22.24 -10.19
C ILE A 201 -3.11 -22.14 -10.38
N SER A 202 -3.79 -21.57 -9.38
CA SER A 202 -5.20 -21.21 -9.51
C SER A 202 -5.38 -20.19 -10.63
N TRP A 203 -6.34 -20.43 -11.53
CA TRP A 203 -6.67 -19.53 -12.64
C TRP A 203 -7.00 -18.10 -12.17
N ARG A 204 -7.46 -17.96 -10.93
CA ARG A 204 -7.80 -16.65 -10.32
C ARG A 204 -6.59 -15.73 -10.16
N ARG A 205 -5.35 -16.24 -10.08
CA ARG A 205 -4.14 -15.42 -9.88
C ARG A 205 -3.73 -14.60 -11.10
N PHE A 206 -4.24 -14.97 -12.27
CA PHE A 206 -4.02 -14.30 -13.56
C PHE A 206 -5.36 -14.06 -14.29
N ALA A 207 -6.43 -13.82 -13.52
CA ALA A 207 -7.76 -13.61 -14.09
C ALA A 207 -7.76 -12.37 -15.00
N ASN A 208 -8.38 -12.49 -16.17
CA ASN A 208 -8.33 -11.54 -17.31
C ASN A 208 -6.93 -11.09 -17.78
N CYS A 209 -5.85 -11.71 -17.30
CA CYS A 209 -4.50 -11.29 -17.66
C CYS A 209 -4.11 -11.79 -19.05
N ALA A 210 -3.48 -10.94 -19.87
CA ALA A 210 -3.05 -11.27 -21.24
C ALA A 210 -1.87 -12.26 -21.33
N LEU A 211 -1.46 -12.83 -20.19
CA LEU A 211 -0.37 -13.78 -20.05
C LEU A 211 -0.58 -15.02 -20.91
N LYS A 212 0.34 -15.23 -21.86
CA LYS A 212 0.48 -16.51 -22.54
C LYS A 212 1.05 -17.51 -21.53
N LYS A 213 0.20 -18.40 -21.02
CA LYS A 213 0.67 -19.66 -20.45
C LYS A 213 1.45 -20.38 -21.54
N VAL A 214 2.76 -20.55 -21.33
CA VAL A 214 3.53 -21.52 -22.10
C VAL A 214 3.18 -22.87 -21.49
N ASP A 215 2.50 -23.70 -22.27
CA ASP A 215 1.95 -24.97 -21.79
C ASP A 215 3.02 -25.94 -21.27
N SER A 216 2.52 -26.90 -20.50
CA SER A 216 3.22 -28.05 -19.89
C SER A 216 4.13 -28.82 -20.85
#